data_AF-A0A7C3U661-F1
#
_entry.id   AF-A0A7C3U661-F1
#
_cell.length_a   1.000
_cell.length_b   1.000
_cell.length_c   1.000
_cell.angle_alpha   90.00
_cell.angle_beta   90.00
_cell.angle_gamma   90.00
#
_symmetry.space_group_name_H-M   'P 1'
#
loop_
_entity.id
_entity.type
_entity.pdbx_description
1 polymer ?
#
loop_
_entity_poly.entity_id
_entity_poly.type
_entity_poly.pdbx_seq_one_letter_code
_entity_poly.pdbx_strand_id
1 'polypeptide(L)'
;MPAIKRPKKGSQAFYPRKRAKRIYPVVSTYPETEKPKLLDFACYKAGMTNLILIDNVKSSPTYGQEVSIPATILECPPLKVVGIRAYKLTTKGLQVLTEAWSKELPKEIER
;
A
#
# COMPACT_ATOMS: atom_id res chain seq x y z
N MET A 1 14.03 24.74 39.81
CA MET A 1 14.54 24.98 38.44
C MET A 1 13.37 24.80 37.47
N PRO A 2 13.14 25.73 36.52
CA PRO A 2 12.09 25.53 35.52
C PRO A 2 12.43 24.34 34.63
N ALA A 3 11.47 23.43 34.41
CA ALA A 3 11.69 22.24 33.60
C ALA A 3 11.84 22.63 32.11
N ILE A 4 12.94 22.23 31.49
CA ILE A 4 13.18 22.39 30.04
C ILE A 4 12.10 21.61 29.29
N LYS A 5 11.28 22.30 28.49
CA LYS A 5 10.28 21.67 27.62
C LYS A 5 10.99 21.10 26.39
N ARG A 6 10.62 19.87 26.00
CA ARG A 6 11.08 19.23 24.77
C ARG A 6 9.91 18.56 24.04
N PRO A 7 10.00 18.37 22.71
CA PRO A 7 9.04 17.55 21.98
C PRO A 7 8.93 16.13 22.56
N LYS A 8 7.75 15.52 22.41
CA LYS A 8 7.55 14.11 22.78
C LYS A 8 8.43 13.21 21.90
N LYS A 9 9.05 12.19 22.50
CA LYS A 9 9.90 11.24 21.77
C LYS A 9 9.05 10.19 21.05
N GLY A 10 8.93 10.35 19.74
CA GLY A 10 8.22 9.43 18.86
C GLY A 10 6.70 9.63 18.87
N SER A 11 6.07 9.26 17.75
CA SER A 11 4.62 9.34 17.61
C SER A 11 3.91 8.28 18.46
N GLN A 12 2.81 8.70 19.09
CA GLN A 12 1.89 7.84 19.84
C GLN A 12 0.89 7.12 18.92
N ALA A 13 0.75 7.54 17.66
CA ALA A 13 -0.18 6.93 16.69
C ALA A 13 0.16 5.47 16.36
N PHE A 14 1.43 5.07 16.57
CA PHE A 14 1.91 3.69 16.34
C PHE A 14 1.98 2.87 17.64
N TYR A 15 1.33 3.33 18.72
CA TYR A 15 1.19 2.57 19.95
C TYR A 15 -0.09 1.70 19.89
N PRO A 16 -0.06 0.42 20.33
CA PRO A 16 1.07 -0.31 20.88
C PRO A 16 2.06 -0.80 19.81
N ARG A 17 3.36 -0.68 20.08
CA ARG A 17 4.44 -1.17 19.21
C ARG A 17 4.63 -2.68 19.37
N LYS A 18 3.68 -3.44 18.82
CA LYS A 18 3.67 -4.91 18.85
C LYS A 18 3.93 -5.48 17.46
N ARG A 19 4.28 -6.78 17.39
CA ARG A 19 4.38 -7.50 16.12
C ARG A 19 3.03 -7.48 15.39
N ALA A 20 3.06 -7.27 14.08
CA ALA A 20 1.87 -7.36 13.25
C ALA A 20 1.28 -8.78 13.34
N LYS A 21 -0.06 -8.89 13.29
CA LYS A 21 -0.75 -10.19 13.32
C LYS A 21 -0.54 -10.99 12.03
N ARG A 22 -0.27 -10.31 10.92
CA ARG A 22 -0.10 -10.89 9.58
C ARG A 22 1.26 -10.48 9.02
N ILE A 23 1.81 -11.34 8.18
CA ILE A 23 3.07 -11.08 7.46
C ILE A 23 2.89 -10.06 6.32
N TYR A 24 1.68 -9.95 5.78
CA TYR A 24 1.31 -9.01 4.72
C TYR A 24 0.41 -7.89 5.26
N PRO A 25 0.47 -6.68 4.64
CA PRO A 25 -0.32 -5.54 5.08
C PRO A 25 -1.82 -5.73 4.79
N VAL A 26 -2.65 -4.94 5.49
CA VAL A 26 -4.10 -4.86 5.23
C VAL A 26 -4.42 -3.44 4.83
N VAL A 27 -4.99 -3.28 3.63
CA VAL A 27 -5.50 -1.99 3.15
C VAL A 27 -6.95 -1.86 3.59
N SER A 28 -7.24 -0.84 4.39
CA SER A 28 -8.58 -0.57 4.93
C SER A 28 -9.29 0.61 4.25
N THR A 29 -8.56 1.40 3.49
CA THR A 29 -9.03 2.66 2.93
C THR A 29 -8.66 2.70 1.46
N TYR A 30 -9.66 2.95 0.62
CA TYR A 30 -9.54 2.95 -0.82
C TYR A 30 -9.92 4.33 -1.36
N PRO A 31 -9.27 4.82 -2.43
CA PRO A 31 -9.66 6.08 -3.07
C PRO A 31 -11.01 5.94 -3.76
N GLU A 32 -11.78 7.03 -3.80
CA GLU A 32 -13.01 7.10 -4.59
C GLU A 32 -12.67 7.19 -6.08
N THR A 33 -13.42 6.47 -6.91
CA THR A 33 -13.16 6.39 -8.35
C THR A 33 -14.44 6.40 -9.17
N GLU A 34 -14.46 7.23 -10.21
CA GLU A 34 -15.62 7.34 -11.12
C GLU A 34 -15.80 6.13 -12.04
N LYS A 35 -14.70 5.45 -12.39
CA LYS A 35 -14.69 4.31 -13.32
C LYS A 35 -14.28 3.02 -12.59
N PRO A 36 -14.85 1.86 -12.96
CA PRO A 36 -14.47 0.59 -12.38
C PRO A 36 -13.02 0.25 -12.75
N LYS A 37 -12.16 0.15 -11.73
CA LYS A 37 -10.76 -0.27 -11.85
C LYS A 37 -10.31 -0.99 -10.59
N LEU A 38 -9.25 -1.79 -10.71
CA LEU A 38 -8.56 -2.34 -9.55
C LEU A 38 -7.82 -1.19 -8.83
N LEU A 39 -7.94 -1.13 -7.50
CA LEU A 39 -7.40 -0.04 -6.69
C LEU A 39 -6.10 -0.41 -5.96
N ASP A 40 -5.77 -1.69 -5.92
CA ASP A 40 -4.66 -2.21 -5.13
C ASP A 40 -3.96 -3.35 -5.86
N PHE A 41 -2.69 -3.55 -5.52
CA PHE A 41 -1.82 -4.56 -6.12
C PHE A 41 -0.76 -5.01 -5.13
N ALA A 42 -0.42 -6.31 -5.14
CA ALA A 42 0.57 -6.90 -4.26
C ALA A 42 1.88 -7.18 -5.02
N CYS A 43 3.01 -6.87 -4.38
CA CYS A 43 4.35 -7.12 -4.92
C CYS A 43 5.31 -7.59 -3.82
N TYR A 44 6.45 -8.12 -4.25
CA TYR A 44 7.56 -8.49 -3.37
C TYR A 44 8.71 -7.50 -3.54
N LYS A 45 9.34 -7.09 -2.43
CA LYS A 45 10.54 -6.24 -2.49
C LYS A 45 11.73 -7.07 -2.96
N ALA A 46 12.27 -6.75 -4.14
CA ALA A 46 13.43 -7.42 -4.70
C ALA A 46 14.76 -6.77 -4.25
N GLY A 47 14.80 -5.43 -4.18
CA GLY A 47 16.03 -4.72 -3.84
C GLY A 47 15.90 -3.20 -3.95
N MET A 48 17.03 -2.51 -3.90
CA MET A 48 17.12 -1.06 -4.07
C MET A 48 18.30 -0.71 -4.98
N THR A 49 18.17 0.38 -5.74
CA THR A 49 19.22 0.92 -6.62
C THR A 49 19.13 2.44 -6.66
N ASN A 50 20.11 3.10 -7.28
CA ASN A 50 20.03 4.53 -7.58
C ASN A 50 19.73 4.71 -9.07
N LEU A 51 18.84 5.63 -9.39
CA LEU A 51 18.52 6.05 -10.76
C LEU A 51 19.11 7.44 -11.01
N ILE A 52 19.57 7.67 -12.22
CA ILE A 52 19.90 9.02 -12.70
C ILE A 52 18.73 9.46 -13.57
N LEU A 53 18.03 10.52 -13.13
CA LEU A 53 16.84 11.04 -13.80
C LEU A 53 17.02 12.53 -14.08
N ILE A 54 16.42 13.02 -15.16
CA ILE A 54 16.34 14.45 -15.43
C ILE A 54 15.21 15.03 -14.58
N ASP A 55 15.51 16.03 -13.76
CA ASP A 55 14.50 16.71 -12.94
C ASP A 55 13.54 17.52 -13.83
N ASN A 56 12.26 17.17 -13.79
CA ASN A 56 11.20 17.79 -14.58
C ASN A 56 10.29 18.73 -13.77
N VAL A 57 10.61 19.01 -12.50
CA VAL A 57 9.82 19.90 -11.64
C VAL A 57 10.19 21.35 -11.92
N LYS A 58 9.30 22.11 -12.57
CA LYS A 58 9.58 23.49 -13.02
C LYS A 58 10.00 24.47 -11.91
N SER A 59 9.55 24.26 -10.69
CA SER A 59 9.91 25.09 -9.53
C SER A 59 11.19 24.64 -8.83
N SER A 60 11.81 23.56 -9.29
CA SER A 60 13.02 23.00 -8.69
C SER A 60 14.27 23.76 -9.16
N PRO A 61 15.24 24.05 -8.26
CA PRO A 61 16.53 24.61 -8.65
C PRO A 61 17.33 23.73 -9.63
N THR A 62 17.08 22.43 -9.64
CA THR A 62 17.76 21.45 -10.50
C THR A 62 17.00 21.12 -11.79
N TYR A 63 15.97 21.89 -12.14
CA TYR A 63 15.17 21.66 -13.34
C TYR A 63 16.04 21.52 -14.60
N GLY A 64 15.86 20.41 -15.32
CA GLY A 64 16.61 20.06 -16.53
C GLY A 64 17.99 19.45 -16.29
N GLN A 65 18.42 19.27 -15.04
CA GLN A 65 19.69 18.62 -14.68
C GLN A 65 19.47 17.15 -14.30
N GLU A 66 20.54 16.35 -14.41
CA GLU A 66 20.56 14.97 -13.94
C GLU A 66 20.70 14.91 -12.41
N VAL A 67 19.80 14.19 -11.76
CA VAL A 67 19.77 14.01 -10.30
C VAL A 67 19.77 12.51 -9.99
N SER A 68 20.58 12.12 -8.99
CA SER A 68 20.59 10.74 -8.48
C SER A 68 19.49 10.55 -7.43
N ILE A 69 18.58 9.60 -7.67
CA ILE A 69 17.41 9.33 -6.81
C ILE A 69 17.42 7.85 -6.39
N PRO A 70 17.29 7.53 -5.09
CA PRO A 70 17.16 6.15 -4.64
C PRO A 70 15.80 5.58 -5.05
N ALA A 71 15.82 4.37 -5.61
CA ALA A 71 14.65 3.63 -6.05
C ALA A 71 14.59 2.25 -5.38
N THR A 72 13.37 1.78 -5.13
CA THR A 72 13.10 0.41 -4.66
C THR A 72 12.52 -0.40 -5.80
N ILE A 73 13.10 -1.56 -6.07
CA ILE A 73 12.64 -2.47 -7.11
C ILE A 73 11.64 -3.43 -6.46
N LEU A 74 10.42 -3.46 -6.99
CA LEU A 74 9.34 -4.36 -6.59
C LEU A 74 9.06 -5.35 -7.71
N GLU A 75 9.11 -6.64 -7.42
CA GLU A 75 8.68 -7.70 -8.32
C GLU A 75 7.16 -7.87 -8.18
N CYS A 76 6.45 -7.65 -9.28
CA CYS A 76 4.99 -7.58 -9.31
C CYS A 76 4.46 -8.63 -10.31
N PRO A 77 4.49 -9.93 -9.96
CA PRO A 77 3.97 -10.97 -10.84
C PRO A 77 2.46 -10.81 -11.06
N PRO A 78 1.90 -11.26 -12.21
CA PRO A 78 0.47 -11.14 -12.48
C PRO A 78 -0.37 -11.81 -11.40
N LEU A 79 -1.32 -11.06 -10.84
CA LEU A 79 -2.28 -11.58 -9.86
C LEU A 79 -3.47 -12.22 -10.58
N LYS A 80 -3.99 -13.31 -10.01
CA LYS A 80 -5.21 -13.98 -10.48
C LYS A 80 -6.38 -13.62 -9.57
N VAL A 81 -7.46 -13.09 -10.14
CA VAL A 81 -8.70 -12.83 -9.41
C VAL A 81 -9.48 -14.14 -9.32
N VAL A 82 -9.71 -14.61 -8.09
CA VAL A 82 -10.33 -15.93 -7.83
C VAL A 82 -11.77 -15.82 -7.36
N GLY A 83 -12.21 -14.61 -7.04
CA GLY A 83 -13.57 -14.33 -6.62
C GLY A 83 -13.79 -12.84 -6.38
N ILE A 84 -15.05 -12.49 -6.21
CA ILE A 84 -15.52 -11.13 -5.92
C ILE A 84 -16.31 -11.19 -4.63
N ARG A 85 -16.05 -10.25 -3.72
CA ARG A 85 -16.81 -10.08 -2.48
C ARG A 85 -17.57 -8.76 -2.53
N ALA A 86 -18.89 -8.83 -2.36
CA ALA A 86 -19.75 -7.67 -2.30
C ALA A 86 -19.95 -7.21 -0.85
N TYR A 87 -19.95 -5.90 -0.63
CA TYR A 87 -20.20 -5.29 0.68
C TYR A 87 -21.47 -4.46 0.67
N LYS A 88 -22.22 -4.50 1.77
CA LYS A 88 -23.38 -3.64 2.01
C LYS A 88 -23.06 -2.69 3.16
N LEU A 89 -23.40 -1.42 3.00
CA LEU A 89 -23.35 -0.45 4.09
C LEU A 89 -24.51 -0.71 5.05
N THR A 90 -24.17 -0.89 6.33
CA THR A 90 -25.14 -1.04 7.43
C THR A 90 -24.91 0.05 8.47
N THR A 91 -25.80 0.15 9.46
CA THR A 91 -25.62 1.06 10.61
C THR A 91 -24.35 0.78 11.41
N LYS A 92 -23.76 -0.41 11.27
CA LYS A 92 -22.51 -0.84 11.91
C LYS A 92 -21.30 -0.76 10.97
N GLY A 93 -21.44 -0.16 9.79
CA GLY A 93 -20.40 -0.06 8.77
C GLY A 93 -20.57 -1.07 7.63
N LEU A 94 -19.52 -1.22 6.81
CA LEU A 94 -19.49 -2.16 5.68
C LEU A 94 -19.47 -3.60 6.18
N GLN A 95 -20.46 -4.38 5.77
CA GLN A 95 -20.55 -5.80 6.05
C GLN A 95 -20.53 -6.61 4.76
N VAL A 96 -19.97 -7.81 4.82
CA VAL A 96 -19.97 -8.74 3.68
C VAL A 96 -21.40 -9.15 3.38
N LEU A 97 -21.84 -8.93 2.14
CA LEU A 97 -23.15 -9.36 1.67
C LEU A 97 -23.07 -10.79 1.13
N THR A 98 -22.24 -10.99 0.11
CA THR A 98 -22.08 -12.27 -0.60
C THR A 98 -20.72 -12.34 -1.27
N GLU A 99 -20.35 -13.54 -1.71
CA GLU A 99 -19.14 -13.82 -2.47
C GLU A 99 -19.48 -14.67 -3.70
N ALA A 100 -18.82 -14.38 -4.82
CA ALA A 100 -18.86 -15.19 -6.03
C ALA A 100 -17.45 -15.67 -6.33
N TRP A 101 -17.24 -16.98 -6.32
CA TRP A 101 -15.95 -17.62 -6.54
C TRP A 101 -15.86 -18.21 -7.95
N SER A 102 -14.65 -18.21 -8.51
CA SER A 102 -14.35 -18.93 -9.76
C SER A 102 -14.52 -20.43 -9.55
N LYS A 103 -15.08 -21.12 -10.55
CA LYS A 103 -15.15 -22.59 -10.57
C LYS A 103 -13.79 -23.21 -10.87
N GLU A 104 -12.99 -22.53 -11.67
CA GLU A 104 -11.64 -22.94 -12.04
C GLU A 104 -10.66 -22.23 -11.10
N LEU A 105 -10.16 -22.96 -10.10
CA LEU A 105 -9.15 -22.46 -9.18
C LEU A 105 -7.78 -23.02 -9.56
N PRO A 106 -6.73 -22.18 -9.61
CA PRO A 106 -5.36 -22.64 -9.80
C PRO A 106 -4.90 -23.50 -8.63
N LYS A 107 -4.18 -24.60 -8.92
CA LYS A 107 -3.74 -25.60 -7.93
C LYS A 107 -2.88 -25.01 -6.81
N GLU A 108 -2.20 -23.90 -7.08
CA GLU A 108 -1.32 -23.23 -6.12
C GLU A 108 -2.06 -22.63 -4.91
N ILE A 109 -3.39 -22.46 -4.99
CA ILE A 109 -4.22 -21.90 -3.91
C ILE A 109 -4.45 -22.90 -2.76
N GLU A 110 -4.33 -24.21 -3.01
CA GLU A 110 -4.56 -25.24 -1.99
C GLU A 110 -3.44 -25.34 -0.94
N ARG A 111 -2.37 -24.55 -1.08
CA ARG A 111 -1.22 -24.51 -0.15
C ARG A 111 -1.55 -23.80 1.16
#